data_AF-A0A1J5SEY2-F1
#
_entry.id   AF-A0A1J5SEY2-F1
#
_cell.length_a   1.000
_cell.length_b   1.000
_cell.length_c   1.000
_cell.angle_alpha   90.00
_cell.angle_beta   90.00
_cell.angle_gamma   90.00
#
_symmetry.space_group_name_H-M   'P 1'
#
loop_
_entity.id
_entity.type
_entity.pdbx_description
1 polymer ?
#
loop_
_entity_poly.entity_id
_entity_poly.type
_entity_poly.pdbx_seq_one_letter_code
_entity_poly.pdbx_strand_id
1 'polypeptide(L)'
;MSKITIMRTEVAPPAGIGAVSDFLFKCLDGFTKDDRRAWRRFWKRVNAMESGELATCEMAFPRSGPYHRRHFAIVSAVFDAQERFSSLESFLIWLKIGAGWVTWVAGARGGIVPIPKSISYAKADQEEFTRYHEAVMDFLRSGHPARFLWKHLGDEAHAMMDSILIGFDE
;
A
#
# COMPACT_ATOMS: atom_id res chain seq x y z
N MET A 1 -3.57 -4.37 7.73
CA MET A 1 -5.00 -4.66 7.59
C MET A 1 -5.74 -3.34 7.63
N SER A 2 -6.66 -3.09 6.70
CA SER A 2 -7.46 -1.87 6.73
C SER A 2 -8.41 -1.95 7.92
N LYS A 3 -8.31 -0.96 8.82
CA LYS A 3 -9.13 -0.85 10.02
C LYS A 3 -10.02 0.37 9.88
N ILE A 4 -11.32 0.16 10.02
CA ILE A 4 -12.31 1.24 9.99
C ILE A 4 -13.15 1.19 11.26
N THR A 5 -13.51 2.35 11.77
CA THR A 5 -14.50 2.49 12.84
C THR A 5 -15.71 3.18 12.24
N ILE A 6 -16.86 2.50 12.32
CA ILE A 6 -18.14 3.03 11.86
C ILE A 6 -18.99 3.39 13.07
N MET A 7 -19.76 4.47 12.96
CA MET A 7 -20.68 4.93 13.98
C MET A 7 -22.10 4.96 13.43
N ARG A 8 -23.08 4.53 14.23
CA ARG A 8 -24.48 4.80 13.90
C ARG A 8 -24.79 6.26 14.18
N THR A 9 -25.07 7.02 13.14
CA THR A 9 -25.50 8.42 13.27
C THR A 9 -26.98 8.51 13.62
N GLU A 10 -27.43 9.71 14.00
CA GLU A 10 -28.84 9.99 14.31
C GLU A 10 -29.77 9.92 13.09
N VAL A 11 -29.21 9.82 11.88
CA VAL A 11 -29.98 9.76 10.65
C VAL A 11 -30.74 8.43 10.56
N ALA A 12 -32.07 8.52 10.57
CA ALA A 12 -32.94 7.36 10.41
C ALA A 12 -32.71 6.66 9.06
N PRO A 13 -32.83 5.32 8.97
CA PRO A 13 -32.73 4.62 7.70
C PRO A 13 -33.84 5.09 6.73
N PRO A 14 -33.55 5.23 5.43
CA PRO A 14 -34.55 5.65 4.45
C PRO A 14 -35.70 4.65 4.37
N ALA A 15 -36.91 5.15 4.08
CA ALA A 15 -38.05 4.30 3.75
C ALA A 15 -37.76 3.55 2.43
N GLY A 16 -37.96 2.22 2.41
CA GLY A 16 -37.72 1.40 1.22
C GLY A 16 -36.30 0.85 1.08
N ILE A 17 -35.81 0.11 2.07
CA ILE A 17 -34.49 -0.54 2.09
C ILE A 17 -34.32 -1.73 1.13
N GLY A 18 -35.29 -1.99 0.22
CA GLY A 18 -35.27 -3.15 -0.67
C GLY A 18 -34.06 -3.18 -1.60
N ALA A 19 -33.75 -2.05 -2.26
CA ALA A 19 -32.58 -1.94 -3.13
C ALA A 19 -31.25 -2.11 -2.36
N VAL A 20 -31.20 -1.62 -1.12
CA VAL A 20 -30.03 -1.78 -0.24
C VAL A 20 -29.85 -3.25 0.14
N SER A 21 -30.94 -3.94 0.49
CA SER A 21 -30.92 -5.38 0.79
C SER A 21 -30.43 -6.20 -0.40
N ASP A 22 -30.92 -5.88 -1.61
CA ASP A 22 -30.52 -6.57 -2.84
C ASP A 22 -29.03 -6.36 -3.14
N PHE A 23 -28.53 -5.14 -3.00
CA PHE A 23 -27.10 -4.88 -3.14
C PHE A 23 -26.27 -5.67 -2.11
N LEU A 24 -26.66 -5.61 -0.83
CA LEU A 24 -25.89 -6.20 0.27
C LEU A 24 -25.95 -7.73 0.32
N PHE A 25 -27.00 -8.37 -0.20
CA PHE A 25 -27.19 -9.82 -0.04
C PHE A 25 -27.40 -10.60 -1.35
N LYS A 26 -27.47 -9.91 -2.50
CA LYS A 26 -27.49 -10.56 -3.83
C LYS A 26 -26.29 -10.14 -4.68
N CYS A 27 -25.98 -8.85 -4.76
CA CYS A 27 -24.79 -8.38 -5.49
C CYS A 27 -23.49 -8.69 -4.72
N LEU A 28 -23.56 -8.58 -3.39
CA LEU A 28 -22.50 -8.97 -2.46
C LEU A 28 -23.02 -10.14 -1.60
N ASP A 29 -22.24 -11.21 -1.44
CA ASP A 29 -22.53 -12.26 -0.46
C ASP A 29 -21.23 -12.97 -0.07
N GLY A 30 -21.29 -13.77 0.99
CA GLY A 30 -20.18 -14.61 1.39
C GLY A 30 -19.86 -15.70 0.35
N PHE A 31 -18.56 -15.99 0.22
CA PHE A 31 -18.09 -17.02 -0.71
C PHE A 31 -18.49 -18.43 -0.26
N THR A 32 -18.14 -18.78 0.98
CA THR A 32 -18.54 -20.05 1.60
C THR A 32 -19.86 -19.93 2.37
N LYS A 33 -20.44 -21.07 2.78
CA LYS A 33 -21.62 -21.09 3.64
C LYS A 33 -21.39 -20.36 4.97
N ASP A 34 -20.19 -20.49 5.53
CA ASP A 34 -19.85 -19.83 6.79
C ASP A 34 -19.64 -18.33 6.60
N ASP A 35 -19.04 -17.91 5.48
CA ASP A 35 -18.91 -16.49 5.13
C ASP A 35 -20.29 -15.86 4.93
N ARG A 36 -21.21 -16.56 4.25
CA ARG A 36 -22.60 -16.12 4.05
C ARG A 36 -23.31 -15.88 5.38
N ARG A 37 -23.12 -16.79 6.34
CA ARG A 37 -23.67 -16.65 7.69
C ARG A 37 -23.00 -15.50 8.44
N ALA A 38 -21.67 -15.38 8.37
CA ALA A 38 -20.92 -14.29 8.99
C ALA A 38 -21.34 -12.91 8.45
N TRP A 39 -21.49 -12.79 7.14
CA TRP A 39 -21.92 -11.58 6.44
C TRP A 39 -23.31 -11.11 6.90
N ARG A 40 -24.28 -12.04 6.97
CA ARG A 40 -25.64 -11.75 7.49
C ARG A 40 -25.60 -11.35 8.97
N ARG A 41 -24.78 -12.02 9.79
CA ARG A 41 -24.62 -11.67 11.22
C ARG A 41 -24.00 -10.28 11.39
N PHE A 42 -23.02 -9.93 10.57
CA PHE A 42 -22.38 -8.62 10.58
C PHE A 42 -23.40 -7.51 10.32
N TRP A 43 -24.13 -7.58 9.20
CA TRP A 43 -25.14 -6.57 8.87
C TRP A 43 -26.30 -6.53 9.86
N LYS A 44 -26.70 -7.68 10.42
CA LYS A 44 -27.69 -7.72 11.50
C LYS A 44 -27.22 -6.93 12.73
N ARG A 45 -25.94 -7.04 13.11
CA ARG A 45 -25.38 -6.26 14.22
C ARG A 45 -25.32 -4.77 13.88
N VAL A 46 -24.78 -4.42 12.71
CA VAL A 46 -24.66 -3.01 12.29
C VAL A 46 -26.03 -2.33 12.21
N ASN A 47 -27.06 -3.02 11.71
CA ASN A 47 -28.41 -2.47 11.63
C ASN A 47 -29.13 -2.36 12.98
N ALA A 48 -28.68 -3.12 13.98
CA ALA A 48 -29.23 -3.07 15.34
C ALA A 48 -28.53 -2.05 16.23
N MET A 49 -27.51 -1.35 15.73
CA MET A 49 -26.77 -0.35 16.50
C MET A 49 -27.66 0.84 16.86
N GLU A 50 -27.53 1.31 18.10
CA GLU A 50 -28.14 2.55 18.57
C GLU A 50 -27.30 3.77 18.18
N SER A 51 -27.91 4.95 18.15
CA SER A 51 -27.18 6.19 17.80
C SER A 51 -26.00 6.41 18.75
N GLY A 52 -24.83 6.70 18.19
CA GLY A 52 -23.59 6.88 18.93
C GLY A 52 -22.82 5.60 19.22
N GLU A 53 -23.39 4.41 18.96
CA GLU A 53 -22.62 3.17 19.06
C GLU A 53 -21.55 3.09 17.98
N LEU A 54 -20.42 2.47 18.34
CA LEU A 54 -19.25 2.28 17.50
C LEU A 54 -19.05 0.80 17.20
N ALA A 55 -18.78 0.48 15.93
CA ALA A 55 -18.30 -0.83 15.51
C ALA A 55 -16.94 -0.68 14.84
N THR A 56 -15.95 -1.44 15.31
CA THR A 56 -14.63 -1.50 14.70
C THR A 56 -14.55 -2.73 13.80
N CYS A 57 -14.22 -2.51 12.53
CA CYS A 57 -14.08 -3.55 11.52
C CYS A 57 -12.62 -3.64 11.08
N GLU A 58 -12.08 -4.85 11.04
CA GLU A 58 -10.76 -5.14 10.51
C GLU A 58 -10.93 -6.03 9.27
N MET A 59 -10.41 -5.57 8.14
CA MET A 59 -10.58 -6.24 6.84
C MET A 59 -9.22 -6.56 6.23
N ALA A 60 -9.12 -7.77 5.69
CA ALA A 60 -7.97 -8.20 4.91
C ALA A 60 -8.36 -8.24 3.43
N PHE A 61 -7.86 -7.26 2.67
CA PHE A 61 -7.91 -7.30 1.22
C PHE A 61 -6.65 -8.01 0.72
N PRO A 62 -6.77 -9.22 0.13
CA PRO A 62 -5.62 -9.89 -0.44
C PRO A 62 -5.02 -9.02 -1.56
N ARG A 63 -3.68 -8.96 -1.58
CA ARG A 63 -2.91 -8.09 -2.48
C ARG A 63 -3.22 -8.35 -3.95
N SER A 64 -3.14 -7.28 -4.75
CA SER A 64 -3.14 -7.37 -6.22
C SER A 64 -1.78 -7.89 -6.70
N GLY A 65 -1.70 -9.18 -7.02
CA GLY A 65 -0.50 -9.79 -7.60
C GLY A 65 0.08 -9.04 -8.82
N PRO A 66 -0.75 -8.55 -9.77
CA PRO A 66 -0.29 -7.70 -10.86
C PRO A 66 0.41 -6.41 -10.39
N TYR A 67 -0.12 -5.73 -9.37
CA TYR A 67 0.44 -4.48 -8.86
C TYR A 67 1.83 -4.69 -8.25
N HIS A 68 2.00 -5.75 -7.46
CA HIS A 68 3.30 -6.10 -6.91
C HIS A 68 4.31 -6.46 -7.99
N ARG A 69 3.91 -7.24 -9.01
CA ARG A 69 4.79 -7.58 -10.14
C ARG A 69 5.22 -6.34 -10.91
N ARG A 70 4.32 -5.38 -11.14
CA ARG A 70 4.64 -4.10 -11.78
C ARG A 70 5.67 -3.32 -10.98
N HIS A 71 5.47 -3.16 -9.67
CA HIS A 71 6.45 -2.47 -8.81
C HIS A 71 7.84 -3.10 -8.90
N PHE A 72 7.95 -4.42 -8.79
CA PHE A 72 9.25 -5.08 -8.87
C PHE A 72 9.85 -5.06 -10.28
N ALA A 73 9.02 -5.04 -11.34
CA ALA A 73 9.51 -4.85 -12.70
C ALA A 73 10.16 -3.47 -12.89
N ILE A 74 9.55 -2.40 -12.37
CA ILE A 74 10.14 -1.05 -12.36
C ILE A 74 11.47 -1.06 -11.60
N VAL A 75 11.48 -1.62 -10.38
CA VAL A 75 12.69 -1.70 -9.55
C VAL A 75 13.80 -2.46 -10.27
N SER A 76 13.48 -3.60 -10.90
CA SER A 76 14.45 -4.37 -11.69
C SER A 76 14.97 -3.58 -12.88
N ALA A 77 14.12 -2.89 -13.63
CA ALA A 77 14.55 -2.07 -14.76
C ALA A 77 15.52 -0.95 -14.33
N VAL A 78 15.23 -0.27 -13.22
CA VAL A 78 16.14 0.74 -12.67
C VAL A 78 17.43 0.09 -12.16
N PHE A 79 17.35 -1.06 -11.49
CA PHE A 79 18.50 -1.80 -10.99
C PHE A 79 19.44 -2.27 -12.10
N ASP A 80 18.89 -2.75 -13.21
CA ASP A 80 19.67 -3.25 -14.34
C ASP A 80 20.35 -2.10 -15.10
N ALA A 81 19.77 -0.90 -15.06
CA ALA A 81 20.29 0.28 -15.74
C ALA A 81 21.31 1.08 -14.92
N GLN A 82 21.33 0.95 -13.59
CA GLN A 82 22.20 1.74 -12.69
C GLN A 82 23.60 1.13 -12.49
N GLU A 83 24.55 1.92 -12.00
CA GLU A 83 25.98 1.54 -11.93
C GLU A 83 26.55 1.39 -10.50
N ARG A 84 25.73 1.61 -9.47
CA ARG A 84 26.18 1.77 -8.07
C ARG A 84 26.04 0.51 -7.25
N PHE A 85 24.98 -0.24 -7.46
CA PHE A 85 24.60 -1.40 -6.67
C PHE A 85 24.88 -2.67 -7.47
N SER A 86 25.61 -3.60 -6.86
CA SER A 86 25.82 -4.95 -7.39
C SER A 86 24.84 -5.99 -6.82
N SER A 87 24.07 -5.59 -5.81
CA SER A 87 23.07 -6.44 -5.15
C SER A 87 21.71 -5.78 -5.17
N LEU A 88 20.72 -6.49 -5.70
CA LEU A 88 19.32 -6.07 -5.69
C LEU A 88 18.81 -5.87 -4.26
N GLU A 89 19.30 -6.66 -3.30
CA GLU A 89 18.92 -6.52 -1.89
C GLU A 89 19.39 -5.17 -1.34
N SER A 90 20.65 -4.80 -1.58
CA SER A 90 21.19 -3.51 -1.14
C SER A 90 20.49 -2.34 -1.82
N PHE A 91 20.14 -2.48 -3.10
CA PHE A 91 19.36 -1.50 -3.83
C PHE A 91 17.95 -1.31 -3.24
N LEU A 92 17.24 -2.40 -2.95
CA LEU A 92 15.93 -2.36 -2.29
C LEU A 92 15.99 -1.71 -0.90
N ILE A 93 17.04 -1.98 -0.13
CA ILE A 93 17.26 -1.32 1.17
C ILE A 93 17.45 0.19 0.97
N TRP A 94 18.27 0.58 -0.01
CA TRP A 94 18.50 1.98 -0.33
C TRP A 94 17.23 2.70 -0.78
N LEU A 95 16.41 2.07 -1.63
CA LEU A 95 15.11 2.61 -2.03
C LEU A 95 14.18 2.82 -0.83
N LYS A 96 14.09 1.86 0.08
CA LYS A 96 13.28 2.00 1.30
C LYS A 96 13.75 3.16 2.17
N ILE A 97 15.06 3.33 2.33
CA ILE A 97 15.63 4.43 3.11
C ILE A 97 15.35 5.76 2.42
N GLY A 98 15.58 5.86 1.11
CA GLY A 98 15.34 7.07 0.32
C GLY A 98 13.87 7.48 0.28
N ALA A 99 12.97 6.51 0.18
CA ALA A 99 11.52 6.71 0.25
C ALA A 99 11.00 7.00 1.68
N GLY A 100 11.88 7.02 2.69
CA GLY A 100 11.46 7.19 4.09
C GLY A 100 10.63 6.03 4.64
N TRP A 101 10.62 4.87 3.98
CA TRP A 101 9.90 3.66 4.39
C TRP A 101 10.64 2.89 5.50
N VAL A 102 10.90 3.60 6.60
CA VAL A 102 11.77 3.17 7.68
C VAL A 102 11.12 3.48 9.04
N THR A 103 11.59 2.80 10.06
CA THR A 103 11.42 3.20 11.45
C THR A 103 12.74 3.83 11.91
N TRP A 104 12.67 5.08 12.35
CA TRP A 104 13.81 5.79 12.90
C TRP A 104 14.03 5.40 14.35
N VAL A 105 15.24 4.97 14.70
CA VAL A 105 15.61 4.59 16.07
C VAL A 105 16.87 5.31 16.52
N ALA A 106 17.03 5.49 17.83
CA ALA A 106 18.29 5.94 18.40
C ALA A 106 19.35 4.85 18.24
N GLY A 107 20.42 5.16 17.52
CA GLY A 107 21.58 4.30 17.37
C GLY A 107 22.41 4.26 18.65
N ALA A 108 23.19 3.19 18.80
CA ALA A 108 24.00 2.93 20.00
C ALA A 108 25.00 4.04 20.38
N ARG A 109 25.32 4.96 19.44
CA ARG A 109 26.24 6.09 19.65
C ARG A 109 25.56 7.47 19.52
N GLY A 110 24.23 7.53 19.64
CA GLY A 110 23.47 8.79 19.69
C GLY A 110 23.04 9.38 18.34
N GLY A 111 23.39 8.76 17.21
CA GLY A 111 22.83 9.12 15.89
C GLY A 111 21.49 8.45 15.62
N ILE A 112 20.65 9.02 14.75
CA ILE A 112 19.41 8.38 14.32
C ILE A 112 19.72 7.39 13.19
N VAL A 113 19.24 6.14 13.30
CA VAL A 113 19.47 5.08 12.31
C VAL A 113 18.13 4.67 11.68
N PRO A 114 18.04 4.57 10.34
CA PRO A 114 16.86 4.04 9.67
C PRO A 114 16.86 2.52 9.72
N ILE A 115 15.77 1.92 10.22
CA ILE A 115 15.50 0.48 10.08
C ILE A 115 14.42 0.29 9.01
N PRO A 116 14.73 -0.31 7.85
CA PRO A 116 13.74 -0.54 6.80
C PRO A 116 12.54 -1.34 7.28
N LYS A 117 11.34 -0.84 7.01
CA LYS A 117 10.11 -1.60 7.30
C LYS A 117 10.01 -2.82 6.39
N SER A 118 9.40 -3.88 6.92
CA SER A 118 9.15 -5.08 6.12
C SER A 118 8.05 -4.81 5.10
N ILE A 119 8.25 -5.30 3.88
CA ILE A 119 7.25 -5.26 2.79
C ILE A 119 6.73 -6.67 2.45
N SER A 120 7.07 -7.67 3.29
CA SER A 120 6.75 -9.07 3.01
C SER A 120 5.24 -9.29 2.91
N TYR A 121 4.84 -10.26 2.09
CA TYR A 121 3.44 -10.64 1.86
C TYR A 121 2.66 -10.93 3.15
N ALA A 122 3.34 -11.43 4.17
CA ALA A 122 2.71 -11.75 5.45
C ALA A 122 2.47 -10.55 6.38
N LYS A 123 3.10 -9.38 6.12
CA LYS A 123 3.18 -8.29 7.10
C LYS A 123 2.53 -6.97 6.68
N ALA A 124 2.34 -6.73 5.38
CA ALA A 124 1.71 -5.50 4.88
C ALA A 124 0.49 -5.81 4.02
N ASP A 125 -0.58 -5.02 4.12
CA ASP A 125 -1.74 -5.16 3.24
C ASP A 125 -1.54 -4.42 1.91
N GLN A 126 -2.56 -4.45 1.04
CA GLN A 126 -2.52 -3.79 -0.26
C GLN A 126 -2.34 -2.27 -0.13
N GLU A 127 -2.98 -1.65 0.85
CA GLU A 127 -2.95 -0.20 1.09
C GLU A 127 -1.55 0.25 1.55
N GLU A 128 -0.96 -0.48 2.49
CA GLU A 128 0.40 -0.28 2.96
C GLU A 128 1.41 -0.46 1.83
N PHE A 129 1.25 -1.47 0.97
CA PHE A 129 2.13 -1.63 -0.18
C PHE A 129 1.94 -0.52 -1.23
N THR A 130 0.71 -0.03 -1.43
CA THR A 130 0.42 1.08 -2.34
C THR A 130 1.15 2.35 -1.87
N ARG A 131 1.05 2.68 -0.57
CA ARG A 131 1.81 3.80 0.03
C ARG A 131 3.31 3.63 -0.09
N TYR A 132 3.82 2.41 0.09
CA TYR A 132 5.23 2.11 -0.12
C TYR A 132 5.64 2.36 -1.58
N HIS A 133 4.86 1.85 -2.53
CA HIS A 133 5.11 2.03 -3.96
C HIS A 133 5.16 3.52 -4.33
N GLU A 134 4.14 4.29 -3.95
CA GLU A 134 4.06 5.74 -4.19
C GLU A 134 5.29 6.47 -3.63
N ALA A 135 5.67 6.18 -2.38
CA ALA A 135 6.86 6.77 -1.76
C ALA A 135 8.16 6.44 -2.50
N VAL A 136 8.29 5.22 -3.06
CA VAL A 136 9.43 4.86 -3.91
C VAL A 136 9.41 5.65 -5.22
N MET A 137 8.26 5.77 -5.88
CA MET A 137 8.15 6.52 -7.14
C MET A 137 8.47 8.01 -6.93
N ASP A 138 7.93 8.62 -5.86
CA ASP A 138 8.24 10.00 -5.49
C ASP A 138 9.73 10.20 -5.22
N PHE A 139 10.36 9.25 -4.52
CA PHE A 139 11.80 9.28 -4.32
C PHE A 139 12.54 9.24 -5.66
N LEU A 140 12.26 8.27 -6.52
CA LEU A 140 12.92 8.13 -7.83
C LEU A 140 12.80 9.40 -8.68
N ARG A 141 11.65 10.08 -8.64
CA ARG A 141 11.39 11.36 -9.33
C ARG A 141 12.04 12.58 -8.69
N SER A 142 12.47 12.52 -7.43
CA SER A 142 13.01 13.68 -6.67
C SER A 142 14.37 14.23 -7.16
N GLY A 143 14.93 13.69 -8.25
CA GLY A 143 16.19 14.13 -8.86
C GLY A 143 17.46 13.66 -8.16
N HIS A 144 17.46 13.50 -6.83
CA HIS A 144 18.62 12.96 -6.10
C HIS A 144 18.98 11.52 -6.54
N PRO A 145 18.03 10.58 -6.68
CA PRO A 145 18.34 9.21 -7.06
C PRO A 145 19.03 9.10 -8.41
N ALA A 146 18.51 9.80 -9.41
CA ALA A 146 19.06 9.80 -10.76
C ALA A 146 20.55 10.15 -10.77
N ARG A 147 20.92 11.28 -10.16
CA ARG A 147 22.33 11.73 -10.09
C ARG A 147 23.20 10.80 -9.25
N PHE A 148 22.62 10.15 -8.23
CA PHE A 148 23.33 9.17 -7.44
C PHE A 148 23.62 7.89 -8.23
N LEU A 149 22.65 7.40 -9.01
CA LEU A 149 22.72 6.14 -9.76
C LEU A 149 23.58 6.27 -11.02
N TRP A 150 23.50 7.40 -11.73
CA TRP A 150 24.24 7.68 -12.97
C TRP A 150 25.12 8.91 -12.84
N LYS A 151 26.14 8.83 -11.98
CA LYS A 151 27.05 9.95 -11.72
C LYS A 151 27.72 10.47 -13.00
N HIS A 152 27.99 9.59 -13.97
CA HIS A 152 28.65 9.95 -15.22
C HIS A 152 27.76 10.79 -16.16
N LEU A 153 26.43 10.72 -16.03
CA LEU A 153 25.49 11.49 -16.86
C LEU A 153 25.30 12.93 -16.39
N GLY A 154 25.72 13.27 -15.16
CA GLY A 154 25.61 14.63 -14.64
C GLY A 154 24.16 15.12 -14.60
N ASP A 155 23.85 16.12 -15.40
CA ASP A 155 22.52 16.74 -15.45
C ASP A 155 21.52 15.94 -16.33
N GLU A 156 22.01 15.08 -17.22
CA GLU A 156 21.20 14.19 -18.06
C GLU A 156 20.69 12.95 -17.30
N ALA A 157 21.16 12.73 -16.07
CA ALA A 157 20.78 11.57 -15.27
C ALA A 157 19.26 11.49 -15.04
N HIS A 158 18.58 12.63 -14.97
CA HIS A 158 17.12 12.67 -14.77
C HIS A 158 16.37 12.11 -15.98
N ALA A 159 16.79 12.46 -17.20
CA ALA A 159 16.19 11.92 -18.42
C ALA A 159 16.35 10.39 -18.51
N MET A 160 17.45 9.84 -17.99
CA MET A 160 17.62 8.38 -17.87
C MET A 160 16.55 7.76 -16.97
N MET A 161 16.32 8.34 -15.78
CA MET A 161 15.27 7.86 -14.87
C MET A 161 13.90 7.91 -15.54
N ASP A 162 13.54 9.06 -16.12
CA ASP A 162 12.24 9.28 -16.74
C ASP A 162 12.00 8.31 -17.91
N SER A 163 13.03 8.06 -18.72
CA SER A 163 12.94 7.11 -19.83
C SER A 163 12.57 5.69 -19.39
N ILE A 164 13.04 5.27 -18.20
CA ILE A 164 12.70 3.97 -17.62
C ILE A 164 11.27 4.00 -17.09
N LEU A 165 10.89 5.04 -16.33
CA LEU A 165 9.58 5.13 -15.69
C LEU A 165 8.43 5.24 -16.70
N ILE A 166 8.63 6.01 -17.77
CA ILE A 166 7.65 6.13 -18.88
C ILE A 166 7.31 4.76 -19.49
N GLY A 167 8.28 3.83 -19.53
CA GLY A 167 8.06 2.46 -20.02
C GLY A 167 7.08 1.64 -19.17
N PHE A 168 6.70 2.13 -17.98
CA PHE A 168 5.76 1.49 -17.07
C PHE A 168 4.50 2.33 -16.80
N ASP A 169 4.27 3.41 -17.55
CA ASP A 169 3.25 4.42 -17.26
C ASP A 169 3.42 5.06 -15.87
N GLU A 170 4.67 5.36 -15.49
CA GLU A 170 5.06 6.13 -14.30
C GLU A 170 5.77 7.45 -14.68
#